data_AF-A0A5R8NY81-F1
#
_entry.id   AF-A0A5R8NY81-F1
#
_cell.length_a   1.000
_cell.length_b   1.000
_cell.length_c   1.000
_cell.angle_alpha   90.00
_cell.angle_beta   90.00
_cell.angle_gamma   90.00
#
_symmetry.space_group_name_H-M   'P 1'
#
loop_
_entity.id
_entity.type
_entity.pdbx_description
1 polymer ?
#
loop_
_entity_poly.entity_id
_entity_poly.type
_entity_poly.pdbx_seq_one_letter_code
_entity_poly.pdbx_strand_id
1 'polypeptide(L)'
;MPDHPYRVDVAGKAVHMARERAETAELAARCVIAEAIAVMRAEGLSDRKIAAALGVSKSSIKAMAVRPSLTNKTMAAQVEPLRQTVWSDVAGMTEQHWMIEDDHLRSYERMLLHGITPELMTATDTAITDAREYVQVTTGRRILVYSQTRWNGSPDAAAPSGGDQRGRYLIERCPGLDRGLCAVRHEPLPLEEIGLDEDDALYGTGWPRPRPTAHQVWKLLTAAIEDTYQIFDPSYPEWEIKRRRGTTDRYSDRTDARPGRRVSTD
;
A
#
# COMPACT_ATOMS: atom_id res chain seq x y z
N MET A 1 56.32 34.05 -18.86
CA MET A 1 54.90 33.62 -18.83
C MET A 1 54.89 32.21 -18.27
N PRO A 2 54.23 31.94 -17.14
CA PRO A 2 54.17 30.58 -16.62
C PRO A 2 53.22 29.76 -17.49
N ASP A 3 53.72 28.65 -18.03
CA ASP A 3 52.93 27.61 -18.67
C ASP A 3 51.81 27.19 -17.71
N HIS A 4 50.56 27.34 -18.14
CA HIS A 4 49.42 26.75 -17.43
C HIS A 4 49.29 25.30 -17.93
N PRO A 5 49.70 24.27 -17.16
CA PRO A 5 49.44 22.90 -17.55
C PRO A 5 47.94 22.69 -17.36
N TYR A 6 47.17 22.71 -18.45
CA TYR A 6 45.83 22.17 -18.42
C TYR A 6 45.94 20.76 -17.85
N ARG A 7 45.38 20.55 -16.66
CA ARG A 7 45.32 19.23 -16.03
C ARG A 7 44.31 18.42 -16.83
N VAL A 8 44.73 17.89 -17.97
CA VAL A 8 43.91 17.10 -18.91
C VAL A 8 43.16 16.00 -18.15
N ASP A 9 43.80 15.41 -17.13
CA ASP A 9 43.18 14.41 -16.25
C ASP A 9 42.02 14.98 -15.40
N VAL A 10 42.12 16.24 -14.95
CA VAL A 10 41.04 16.91 -14.21
C VAL A 10 39.90 17.26 -15.16
N ALA A 11 40.19 17.73 -16.37
CA ALA A 11 39.17 18.01 -17.38
C ALA A 11 38.44 16.72 -17.80
N GLY A 12 39.17 15.62 -18.00
CA GLY A 12 38.61 14.30 -18.31
C GLY A 12 37.69 13.78 -17.19
N LYS A 13 38.12 13.90 -15.92
CA LYS A 13 37.29 13.57 -14.75
C LYS A 13 36.02 14.44 -14.69
N ALA A 14 36.15 15.74 -14.94
CA ALA A 14 35.00 16.66 -14.93
C ALA A 14 33.97 16.29 -16.02
N VAL A 15 34.42 15.94 -17.23
CA VAL A 15 33.54 15.48 -18.31
C VAL A 15 32.84 14.17 -17.93
N HIS A 16 33.56 13.23 -17.31
CA HIS A 16 32.95 11.97 -16.87
C HIS A 16 31.86 12.20 -15.81
N MET A 17 32.15 13.03 -14.80
CA MET A 17 31.17 13.42 -13.78
C MET A 17 29.97 14.15 -14.39
N ALA A 18 30.19 15.00 -15.40
CA ALA A 18 29.10 15.70 -16.08
C ALA A 18 28.18 14.73 -16.83
N ARG A 19 28.73 13.70 -17.47
CA ARG A 19 27.95 12.65 -18.15
C ARG A 19 27.12 11.83 -17.15
N GLU A 20 27.73 11.41 -16.05
CA GLU A 20 27.03 10.65 -15.00
C GLU A 20 25.88 11.45 -14.39
N ARG A 21 26.09 12.76 -14.15
CA ARG A 21 25.03 13.66 -13.68
C ARG A 21 23.92 13.86 -14.70
N ALA A 22 24.26 13.99 -15.98
CA ALA A 22 23.27 14.11 -17.05
C ALA A 22 22.39 12.86 -17.17
N GLU A 23 23.00 11.67 -17.08
CA GLU A 23 22.28 10.39 -17.07
C GLU A 23 21.37 10.26 -15.86
N THR A 24 21.85 10.66 -14.67
CA THR A 24 21.04 10.68 -13.45
C THR A 24 19.84 11.61 -13.59
N ALA A 25 20.04 12.81 -14.15
CA ALA A 25 18.97 13.78 -14.37
C ALA A 25 17.94 13.29 -15.39
N GLU A 26 18.38 12.64 -16.47
CA GLU A 26 17.47 12.05 -17.47
C GLU A 26 16.61 10.93 -16.86
N LEU A 27 17.22 10.03 -16.10
CA LEU A 27 16.50 8.97 -15.40
C LEU A 27 15.54 9.54 -14.35
N ALA A 28 15.96 10.57 -13.60
CA ALA A 28 15.09 11.26 -12.65
C ALA A 28 13.85 11.82 -13.35
N ALA A 29 14.03 12.54 -14.46
CA ALA A 29 12.92 13.10 -15.22
C ALA A 29 11.95 12.02 -15.71
N ARG A 30 12.47 10.90 -16.23
CA ARG A 30 11.65 9.77 -16.67
C ARG A 30 10.87 9.12 -15.53
N CYS A 31 11.50 8.92 -14.38
CA CYS A 31 10.83 8.39 -13.17
C CYS A 31 9.72 9.34 -12.70
N VAL A 32 10.02 10.64 -12.58
CA VAL A 32 9.06 11.68 -12.16
C VAL A 32 7.85 11.73 -13.10
N ILE A 33 8.07 11.66 -14.42
CA ILE A 33 6.97 11.63 -15.39
C ILE A 33 6.13 10.35 -15.25
N ALA A 34 6.75 9.20 -15.01
CA ALA A 34 6.01 7.96 -14.77
C ALA A 34 5.12 8.06 -13.53
N GLU A 35 5.60 8.69 -12.44
CA GLU A 35 4.76 8.96 -11.26
C GLU A 35 3.63 9.93 -11.55
N ALA A 36 3.90 11.03 -12.26
CA ALA A 36 2.87 11.99 -12.62
C ALA A 36 1.76 11.33 -13.46
N ILE A 37 2.12 10.41 -14.37
CA ILE A 37 1.15 9.59 -15.12
C ILE A 37 0.35 8.69 -14.18
N ALA A 38 1.00 8.06 -13.19
CA ALA A 38 0.31 7.22 -12.20
C ALA A 38 -0.70 8.03 -11.37
N VAL A 39 -0.29 9.20 -10.86
CA VAL A 39 -1.18 10.16 -10.17
C VAL A 39 -2.38 10.52 -11.05
N MET A 40 -2.14 10.97 -12.28
CA MET A 40 -3.22 11.40 -13.15
C MET A 40 -4.21 10.26 -13.45
N ARG A 41 -3.74 9.03 -13.60
CA ARG A 41 -4.62 7.86 -13.79
C ARG A 41 -5.47 7.58 -12.58
N ALA A 42 -4.89 7.71 -11.40
CA ALA A 42 -5.57 7.50 -10.14
C ALA A 42 -6.65 8.56 -9.87
N GLU A 43 -6.42 9.79 -10.33
CA GLU A 43 -7.44 10.86 -10.42
C GLU A 43 -8.49 10.63 -11.53
N GLY A 44 -8.44 9.50 -12.24
CA GLY A 44 -9.41 9.14 -13.29
C GLY A 44 -9.19 9.84 -14.63
N LEU A 45 -7.98 10.32 -14.93
CA LEU A 45 -7.69 10.86 -16.27
C LEU A 45 -7.41 9.73 -17.27
N SER A 46 -8.15 9.76 -18.38
CA SER A 46 -7.83 8.92 -19.54
C SER A 46 -6.46 9.27 -20.15
N ASP A 47 -5.78 8.30 -20.76
CA ASP A 47 -4.50 8.49 -21.47
C ASP A 47 -4.54 9.66 -22.50
N ARG A 48 -5.70 9.97 -23.08
CA ARG A 48 -5.86 11.12 -24.00
C ARG A 48 -5.69 12.45 -23.27
N LYS A 49 -6.29 12.59 -22.09
CA LYS A 49 -6.18 13.81 -21.27
C LYS A 49 -4.78 13.95 -20.70
N ILE A 50 -4.19 12.84 -20.25
CA ILE A 50 -2.79 12.80 -19.78
C ILE A 50 -1.84 13.26 -20.88
N ALA A 51 -1.98 12.74 -22.09
CA ALA A 51 -1.17 13.14 -23.24
C ALA A 51 -1.27 14.64 -23.55
N ALA A 52 -2.48 15.20 -23.48
CA ALA A 52 -2.70 16.63 -23.67
C ALA A 52 -2.04 17.46 -22.56
N ALA A 53 -2.14 17.04 -21.30
CA ALA A 53 -1.53 17.72 -20.16
C ALA A 53 0.02 17.72 -20.24
N LEU A 54 0.60 16.61 -20.68
CA LEU A 54 2.05 16.47 -20.84
C LEU A 54 2.59 17.02 -22.18
N GLY A 55 1.73 17.46 -23.10
CA GLY A 55 2.13 17.94 -24.42
C GLY A 55 2.75 16.85 -25.32
N VAL A 56 2.34 15.58 -25.14
CA VAL A 56 2.89 14.43 -25.86
C VAL A 56 1.83 13.68 -26.67
N SER A 57 2.26 12.74 -27.51
CA SER A 57 1.33 11.86 -28.22
C SER A 57 0.67 10.84 -27.28
N LYS A 58 -0.59 10.50 -27.52
CA LYS A 58 -1.29 9.44 -26.77
C LYS A 58 -0.54 8.10 -26.82
N SER A 59 0.08 7.77 -27.95
CA SER A 59 0.88 6.54 -28.13
C SER A 59 2.10 6.48 -27.20
N SER A 60 2.64 7.64 -26.79
CA SER A 60 3.82 7.70 -25.93
C SER A 60 3.51 7.38 -24.46
N ILE A 61 2.26 7.60 -24.01
CA ILE A 61 1.89 7.45 -22.60
C ILE A 61 2.20 6.07 -22.03
N LYS A 62 1.93 5.00 -22.78
CA LYS A 62 2.24 3.64 -22.32
C LYS A 62 3.73 3.43 -22.07
N ALA A 63 4.59 3.94 -22.96
CA ALA A 63 6.03 3.82 -22.79
C ALA A 63 6.56 4.71 -21.65
N MET A 64 6.01 5.92 -21.51
CA MET A 64 6.40 6.87 -20.47
C MET A 64 5.93 6.47 -19.07
N ALA A 65 4.84 5.69 -18.97
CA ALA A 65 4.34 5.15 -17.71
C ALA A 65 5.24 4.04 -17.13
N VAL A 66 6.16 3.47 -17.93
CA VAL A 66 7.07 2.43 -17.46
C VAL A 66 8.22 3.08 -16.69
N ARG A 67 8.28 2.77 -15.39
CA ARG A 67 9.38 3.18 -14.52
C ARG A 67 10.70 2.59 -15.03
N PRO A 68 11.73 3.41 -15.29
CA PRO A 68 13.08 2.92 -15.57
C PRO A 68 13.63 2.09 -14.40
N SER A 69 14.36 1.01 -14.71
CA SER A 69 15.06 0.23 -13.68
C SER A 69 16.34 0.93 -13.25
N LEU A 70 16.49 1.18 -11.96
CA LEU A 70 17.66 1.82 -11.37
C LEU A 70 18.57 0.74 -10.77
N THR A 71 19.53 0.26 -11.55
CA THR A 71 20.47 -0.80 -11.12
C THR A 71 21.62 -0.26 -10.27
N ASN A 72 21.98 1.02 -10.45
CA ASN A 72 23.02 1.69 -9.67
C ASN A 72 22.42 2.29 -8.39
N LYS A 73 22.90 1.82 -7.22
CA LYS A 73 22.43 2.28 -5.90
C LYS A 73 22.63 3.77 -5.66
N THR A 74 23.72 4.36 -6.14
CA THR A 74 24.03 5.79 -5.96
C THR A 74 23.05 6.66 -6.76
N MET A 75 22.69 6.23 -7.97
CA MET A 75 21.68 6.91 -8.78
C MET A 75 20.30 6.72 -8.19
N ALA A 76 19.96 5.50 -7.73
CA ALA A 76 18.71 5.22 -7.06
C ALA A 76 18.49 6.14 -5.85
N ALA A 77 19.50 6.33 -5.01
CA ALA A 77 19.43 7.23 -3.85
C ALA A 77 19.19 8.70 -4.22
N GLN A 78 19.61 9.14 -5.41
CA GLN A 78 19.38 10.53 -5.88
C GLN A 78 18.02 10.70 -6.57
N VAL A 79 17.55 9.68 -7.27
CA VAL A 79 16.29 9.70 -8.03
C VAL A 79 15.08 9.47 -7.13
N GLU A 80 15.22 8.62 -6.12
CA GLU A 80 14.12 8.22 -5.24
C GLU A 80 13.43 9.39 -4.53
N PRO A 81 14.14 10.38 -3.95
CA PRO A 81 13.49 11.54 -3.33
C PRO A 81 12.66 12.35 -4.33
N LEU A 82 13.18 12.59 -5.54
CA LEU A 82 12.49 13.35 -6.58
C LEU A 82 11.19 12.66 -7.02
N ARG A 83 11.22 11.32 -7.07
CA ARG A 83 10.06 10.49 -7.36
C ARG A 83 8.99 10.63 -6.28
N GLN A 84 9.40 10.55 -5.01
CA GLN A 84 8.50 10.68 -3.86
C GLN A 84 7.91 12.09 -3.71
N THR A 85 8.62 13.13 -4.16
CA THR A 85 8.12 14.51 -4.15
C THR A 85 6.83 14.67 -4.95
N VAL A 86 6.68 13.99 -6.09
CA VAL A 86 5.43 14.05 -6.90
C VAL A 86 4.21 13.66 -6.07
N TRP A 87 4.31 12.56 -5.33
CA TRP A 87 3.23 12.08 -4.47
C TRP A 87 3.03 12.99 -3.25
N SER A 88 4.12 13.53 -2.68
CA SER A 88 4.05 14.43 -1.53
C SER A 88 3.38 15.75 -1.88
N ASP A 89 3.67 16.28 -3.07
CA ASP A 89 3.08 17.51 -3.59
C ASP A 89 1.57 17.32 -3.81
N VAL A 90 1.18 16.21 -4.44
CA VAL A 90 -0.24 15.86 -4.67
C VAL A 90 -0.97 15.68 -3.35
N ALA A 91 -0.38 14.92 -2.42
CA ALA A 91 -0.93 14.73 -1.08
C ALA A 91 -1.12 16.06 -0.33
N GLY A 92 -0.18 16.99 -0.48
CA GLY A 92 -0.31 18.35 0.07
C GLY A 92 -1.43 19.18 -0.58
N MET A 93 -1.76 18.92 -1.85
CA MET A 93 -2.86 19.59 -2.56
C MET A 93 -4.24 19.01 -2.21
N THR A 94 -4.32 17.71 -1.93
CA THR A 94 -5.58 16.99 -1.67
C THR A 94 -5.85 16.72 -0.19
N GLU A 95 -4.91 17.04 0.70
CA GLU A 95 -4.88 16.64 2.11
C GLU A 95 -4.90 15.11 2.32
N GLN A 96 -4.75 14.32 1.25
CA GLN A 96 -4.71 12.86 1.29
C GLN A 96 -3.27 12.37 1.35
N HIS A 97 -2.80 12.10 2.56
CA HIS A 97 -1.40 11.79 2.81
C HIS A 97 -1.04 10.31 2.77
N TRP A 98 -1.98 9.42 2.47
CA TRP A 98 -1.73 7.98 2.53
C TRP A 98 -2.02 7.31 1.19
N MET A 99 -1.13 6.41 0.79
CA MET A 99 -1.24 5.64 -0.45
C MET A 99 -1.07 4.14 -0.21
N ILE A 100 -1.67 3.32 -1.07
CA ILE A 100 -1.45 1.86 -1.05
C ILE A 100 -0.10 1.53 -1.72
N GLU A 101 0.72 0.70 -1.05
CA GLU A 101 2.01 0.19 -1.58
C GLU A 101 1.94 -1.33 -1.82
N ASP A 102 2.18 -1.74 -3.08
CA ASP A 102 2.34 -3.12 -3.53
C ASP A 102 1.25 -4.10 -3.07
N ASP A 103 0.03 -4.00 -3.62
CA ASP A 103 -1.14 -4.77 -3.18
C ASP A 103 -1.13 -6.29 -3.49
N HIS A 104 -0.05 -6.82 -4.07
CA HIS A 104 -0.01 -8.21 -4.54
C HIS A 104 0.67 -9.18 -3.58
N LEU A 105 1.30 -8.68 -2.51
CA LEU A 105 2.06 -9.50 -1.57
C LEU A 105 1.15 -10.23 -0.57
N ARG A 106 1.47 -11.49 -0.28
CA ARG A 106 0.83 -12.27 0.78
C ARG A 106 1.37 -11.88 2.16
N SER A 107 0.62 -12.20 3.22
CA SER A 107 1.01 -11.89 4.61
C SER A 107 2.43 -12.36 4.95
N TYR A 108 2.80 -13.58 4.55
CA TYR A 108 4.16 -14.07 4.78
C TYR A 108 5.24 -13.22 4.11
N GLU A 109 5.06 -12.89 2.83
CA GLU A 109 6.03 -12.08 2.08
C GLU A 109 6.12 -10.66 2.63
N ARG A 110 4.98 -10.09 3.04
CA ARG A 110 4.93 -8.77 3.69
C ARG A 110 5.67 -8.75 5.01
N MET A 111 5.46 -9.76 5.86
CA MET A 111 6.18 -9.89 7.13
C MET A 111 7.69 -9.92 6.92
N LEU A 112 8.18 -10.75 5.97
CA LEU A 112 9.60 -10.83 5.65
C LEU A 112 10.17 -9.50 5.15
N LEU A 113 9.45 -8.78 4.29
CA LEU A 113 9.87 -7.47 3.78
C LEU A 113 10.10 -6.46 4.90
N HIS A 114 9.30 -6.55 5.97
CA HIS A 114 9.32 -5.64 7.11
C HIS A 114 10.13 -6.15 8.31
N GLY A 115 10.78 -7.32 8.17
CA GLY A 115 11.58 -7.96 9.20
C GLY A 115 10.75 -8.61 10.31
N ILE A 116 9.43 -8.69 10.17
CA ILE A 116 8.53 -9.27 11.16
C ILE A 116 8.73 -10.78 11.14
N THR A 117 9.09 -11.34 12.29
CA THR A 117 9.30 -12.78 12.42
C THR A 117 7.95 -13.48 12.62
N PRO A 118 7.55 -14.41 11.73
CA PRO A 118 6.32 -15.17 11.93
C PRO A 118 6.44 -16.05 13.18
N GLU A 119 5.41 -16.08 14.02
CA GLU A 119 5.38 -16.93 15.23
C GLU A 119 5.48 -18.43 14.91
N LEU A 120 5.01 -18.86 13.73
CA LEU A 120 5.01 -20.26 13.28
C LEU A 120 5.91 -20.44 12.07
N MET A 121 7.20 -20.70 12.31
CA MET A 121 8.17 -21.02 11.25
C MET A 121 8.25 -22.52 11.00
N THR A 122 7.42 -23.06 10.11
CA THR A 122 7.79 -24.28 9.37
C THR A 122 7.60 -24.05 7.87
N ALA A 123 8.52 -24.57 7.03
CA ALA A 123 8.53 -24.34 5.58
C ALA A 123 7.24 -24.79 4.87
N THR A 124 6.43 -25.61 5.53
CA THR A 124 5.13 -26.12 5.08
C THR A 124 3.94 -25.31 5.57
N ASP A 125 4.14 -24.21 6.31
CA ASP A 125 3.12 -23.53 7.12
C ASP A 125 3.08 -21.99 7.00
N THR A 126 3.35 -21.47 5.81
CA THR A 126 3.36 -20.02 5.57
C THR A 126 1.94 -19.43 5.53
N ALA A 127 1.80 -18.20 6.03
CA ALA A 127 0.57 -17.41 5.95
C ALA A 127 0.31 -16.95 4.50
N ILE A 128 -0.61 -17.65 3.82
CA ILE A 128 -1.02 -17.37 2.43
C ILE A 128 -2.20 -16.41 2.30
N THR A 129 -2.59 -15.79 3.40
CA THR A 129 -3.65 -14.77 3.45
C THR A 129 -3.23 -13.50 2.73
N ASP A 130 -4.21 -12.73 2.23
CA ASP A 130 -3.96 -11.43 1.63
C ASP A 130 -3.43 -10.45 2.68
N ALA A 131 -2.54 -9.54 2.26
CA ALA A 131 -1.98 -8.49 3.10
C ALA A 131 -1.95 -7.16 2.35
N ARG A 132 -1.96 -6.06 3.11
CA ARG A 132 -1.95 -4.71 2.54
C ARG A 132 -1.02 -3.80 3.32
N GLU A 133 -0.47 -2.83 2.62
CA GLU A 133 0.40 -1.81 3.18
C GLU A 133 -0.04 -0.44 2.70
N TYR A 134 -0.09 0.49 3.64
CA TYR A 134 -0.35 1.90 3.39
C TYR A 134 0.87 2.70 3.81
N VAL A 135 1.26 3.67 3.00
CA VAL A 135 2.40 4.55 3.27
C VAL A 135 1.93 5.99 3.33
N GLN A 136 2.30 6.66 4.41
CA GLN A 136 2.08 8.08 4.60
C GLN A 136 3.17 8.83 3.83
N VAL A 137 2.82 9.48 2.73
CA VAL A 137 3.78 9.96 1.73
C VAL A 137 4.75 11.01 2.31
N THR A 138 4.28 11.84 3.24
CA THR A 138 5.07 12.96 3.79
C THR A 138 6.06 12.56 4.90
N THR A 139 5.74 11.50 5.65
CA THR A 139 6.50 11.07 6.84
C THR A 139 7.14 9.71 6.67
N GLY A 140 6.75 8.96 5.64
CA GLY A 140 7.19 7.59 5.41
C GLY A 140 6.52 6.55 6.33
N ARG A 141 5.70 6.98 7.31
CA ARG A 141 4.97 6.11 8.24
C ARG A 141 4.15 5.07 7.49
N ARG A 142 4.03 3.87 8.04
CA ARG A 142 3.36 2.75 7.37
C ARG A 142 2.26 2.16 8.24
N ILE A 143 1.19 1.69 7.62
CA ILE A 143 0.20 0.81 8.24
C ILE A 143 0.27 -0.53 7.50
N LEU A 144 0.50 -1.61 8.23
CA LEU A 144 0.55 -2.97 7.70
C LEU A 144 -0.69 -3.73 8.16
N VAL A 145 -1.33 -4.45 7.25
CA VAL A 145 -2.39 -5.43 7.52
C VAL A 145 -1.91 -6.78 7.06
N TYR A 146 -1.76 -7.73 7.98
CA TYR A 146 -1.31 -9.08 7.66
C TYR A 146 -1.86 -10.07 8.68
N SER A 147 -1.79 -11.37 8.37
CA SER A 147 -2.05 -12.42 9.35
C SER A 147 -0.81 -13.29 9.52
N GLN A 148 -0.51 -13.66 10.76
CA GLN A 148 0.54 -14.63 11.06
C GLN A 148 0.08 -16.08 10.87
N THR A 149 -1.23 -16.29 10.74
CA THR A 149 -1.86 -17.61 10.67
C THR A 149 -2.25 -17.95 9.24
N ARG A 150 -2.38 -19.25 8.93
CA ARG A 150 -2.97 -19.67 7.65
C ARG A 150 -4.44 -19.29 7.55
N TRP A 151 -5.02 -19.46 6.36
CA TRP A 151 -6.46 -19.34 6.16
C TRP A 151 -7.27 -20.34 6.99
N ASN A 152 -6.66 -21.47 7.38
CA ASN A 152 -7.23 -22.53 8.23
C ASN A 152 -6.61 -22.57 9.65
N GLY A 153 -5.97 -21.48 10.09
CA GLY A 153 -5.42 -21.34 11.44
C GLY A 153 -4.05 -21.98 11.65
N SER A 154 -3.70 -22.25 12.91
CA SER A 154 -2.41 -22.81 13.33
C SER A 154 -2.45 -24.35 13.28
N PRO A 155 -1.33 -25.06 13.06
CA PRO A 155 -1.31 -26.52 13.16
C PRO A 155 -1.69 -26.95 14.57
N ASP A 156 -2.87 -27.54 14.72
CA ASP A 156 -3.26 -28.22 15.95
C ASP A 156 -2.75 -29.67 15.89
N ALA A 157 -1.90 -30.05 16.84
CA ALA A 157 -1.40 -31.42 16.96
C ALA A 157 -2.53 -32.44 17.17
N ALA A 158 -3.70 -32.01 17.64
CA ALA A 158 -4.90 -32.82 17.79
C ALA A 158 -5.82 -32.84 16.54
N ALA A 159 -5.56 -32.00 15.53
CA ALA A 159 -6.40 -31.94 14.33
C ALA A 159 -5.90 -32.91 13.24
N PRO A 160 -6.75 -33.83 12.71
CA PRO A 160 -6.34 -34.90 11.79
C PRO A 160 -5.73 -34.48 10.44
N SER A 161 -5.75 -33.19 10.07
CA SER A 161 -5.13 -32.65 8.84
C SER A 161 -5.36 -31.14 8.61
N GLY A 162 -6.03 -30.43 9.52
CA GLY A 162 -6.75 -29.20 9.15
C GLY A 162 -6.34 -27.89 9.81
N GLY A 163 -5.41 -27.86 10.76
CA GLY A 163 -5.21 -26.70 11.64
C GLY A 163 -6.38 -26.49 12.61
N ASP A 164 -6.24 -25.58 13.56
CA ASP A 164 -7.26 -25.26 14.57
C ASP A 164 -8.46 -24.47 14.00
N GLN A 165 -8.41 -24.08 12.72
CA GLN A 165 -9.43 -23.26 12.05
C GLN A 165 -9.64 -21.89 12.72
N ARG A 166 -8.61 -21.38 13.41
CA ARG A 166 -8.63 -20.07 14.07
C ARG A 166 -7.52 -19.20 13.50
N GLY A 167 -7.91 -18.10 12.86
CA GLY A 167 -6.95 -17.10 12.43
C GLY A 167 -7.34 -15.71 12.88
N ARG A 168 -6.34 -14.83 12.84
CA ARG A 168 -6.47 -13.42 13.21
C ARG A 168 -5.60 -12.55 12.31
N TYR A 169 -6.17 -11.45 11.85
CA TYR A 169 -5.42 -10.36 11.25
C TYR A 169 -4.85 -9.43 12.33
N LEU A 170 -3.65 -8.93 12.06
CA LEU A 170 -2.96 -7.92 12.83
C LEU A 170 -2.86 -6.65 11.98
N ILE A 171 -2.94 -5.50 12.66
CA ILE A 171 -2.76 -4.19 12.05
C ILE A 171 -1.71 -3.47 12.86
N GLU A 172 -0.68 -2.96 12.18
CA GLU A 172 0.48 -2.38 12.85
C GLU A 172 0.90 -1.08 12.18
N ARG A 173 1.36 -0.13 13.00
CA ARG A 173 1.98 1.11 12.58
C ARG A 173 3.49 0.95 12.61
N CYS A 174 4.16 1.21 11.50
CA CYS A 174 5.60 1.33 11.45
C CYS A 174 6.00 2.81 11.41
N PRO A 175 7.02 3.25 12.16
CA PRO A 175 7.51 4.62 12.14
C PRO A 175 8.12 5.03 10.79
N GLY A 176 8.40 4.04 9.93
CA GLY A 176 8.44 4.19 8.48
C GLY A 176 9.47 5.18 7.97
N LEU A 177 10.65 4.69 7.60
CA LEU A 177 11.55 5.33 6.64
C LEU A 177 12.62 4.30 6.18
N ASP A 178 13.04 3.40 7.07
CA ASP A 178 14.01 2.35 6.73
C ASP A 178 13.35 0.97 6.61
N ARG A 179 13.61 0.27 5.49
CA ARG A 179 13.19 -1.12 5.29
C ARG A 179 13.79 -2.01 6.40
N GLY A 180 12.94 -2.82 7.04
CA GLY A 180 13.33 -3.72 8.12
C GLY A 180 13.34 -3.13 9.53
N LEU A 181 13.10 -1.82 9.72
CA LEU A 181 12.95 -1.24 11.06
C LEU A 181 11.55 -1.41 11.65
N CYS A 182 10.56 -1.83 10.85
CA CYS A 182 9.20 -2.03 11.37
C CYS A 182 9.21 -3.05 12.51
N ALA A 183 9.85 -4.22 12.33
CA ALA A 183 9.95 -5.27 13.34
C ALA A 183 10.56 -4.85 14.70
N VAL A 184 11.29 -3.74 14.76
CA VAL A 184 11.92 -3.26 15.99
C VAL A 184 11.05 -2.24 16.73
N ARG A 185 10.15 -1.54 16.02
CA ARG A 185 9.46 -0.34 16.53
C ARG A 185 8.01 -0.24 16.05
N HIS A 186 7.40 -1.36 15.69
CA HIS A 186 5.98 -1.39 15.33
C HIS A 186 5.12 -1.26 16.57
N GLU A 187 3.99 -0.57 16.40
CA GLU A 187 2.97 -0.45 17.43
C GLU A 187 1.66 -1.00 16.86
N PRO A 188 0.90 -1.82 17.61
CA PRO A 188 -0.42 -2.24 17.17
C PRO A 188 -1.31 -1.03 16.87
N LEU A 189 -2.06 -1.12 15.77
CA LEU A 189 -3.17 -0.22 15.50
C LEU A 189 -4.43 -0.82 16.15
N PRO A 190 -4.97 -0.22 17.23
CA PRO A 190 -6.20 -0.69 17.86
C PRO A 190 -7.37 -0.63 16.87
N LEU A 191 -8.20 -1.68 16.82
CA LEU A 191 -9.33 -1.75 15.89
C LEU A 191 -10.38 -0.67 16.16
N GLU A 192 -10.52 -0.25 17.41
CA GLU A 192 -11.40 0.86 17.80
C GLU A 192 -11.03 2.17 17.12
N GLU A 193 -9.75 2.40 16.80
CA GLU A 193 -9.30 3.61 16.10
C GLU A 193 -9.77 3.66 14.64
N ILE A 194 -10.13 2.51 14.06
CA ILE A 194 -10.73 2.41 12.72
C ILE A 194 -12.22 2.00 12.80
N GLY A 195 -12.84 2.16 13.97
CA GLY A 195 -14.27 1.92 14.18
C GLY A 195 -14.70 0.45 14.16
N LEU A 196 -13.79 -0.48 14.48
CA LEU A 196 -14.04 -1.92 14.52
C LEU A 196 -13.86 -2.50 15.93
N ASP A 197 -14.53 -3.63 16.20
CA ASP A 197 -14.39 -4.36 17.46
C ASP A 197 -13.22 -5.36 17.40
N GLU A 198 -12.63 -5.74 18.55
CA GLU A 198 -11.52 -6.71 18.62
C GLU A 198 -11.78 -8.03 17.88
N ASP A 199 -13.04 -8.46 17.91
CA ASP A 199 -13.54 -9.68 17.29
C ASP A 199 -13.60 -9.62 15.75
N ASP A 200 -13.60 -8.42 15.16
CA ASP A 200 -13.72 -8.22 13.71
C ASP A 200 -12.46 -8.65 12.95
N ALA A 201 -11.31 -8.75 13.64
CA ALA A 201 -10.08 -9.28 13.06
C ALA A 201 -10.00 -10.81 13.07
N LEU A 202 -10.96 -11.51 13.70
CA LEU A 202 -10.95 -12.96 13.81
C LEU A 202 -11.64 -13.62 12.62
N TYR A 203 -11.04 -14.68 12.08
CA TYR A 203 -11.63 -15.49 11.02
C TYR A 203 -11.52 -16.99 11.29
N GLY A 204 -12.33 -17.76 10.58
CA GLY A 204 -12.34 -19.22 10.64
C GLY A 204 -13.42 -19.80 11.56
N THR A 205 -13.58 -21.12 11.51
CA THR A 205 -14.70 -21.84 12.16
C THR A 205 -14.32 -22.49 13.49
N GLY A 206 -13.06 -22.44 13.89
CA GLY A 206 -12.57 -23.09 15.10
C GLY A 206 -12.88 -22.35 16.40
N TRP A 207 -13.37 -21.12 16.32
CA TRP A 207 -13.74 -20.27 17.46
C TRP A 207 -15.06 -20.74 18.12
N PRO A 208 -15.32 -20.38 19.40
CA PRO A 208 -16.59 -20.72 20.08
C PRO A 208 -17.85 -20.28 19.32
N ARG A 209 -17.73 -19.18 18.57
CA ARG A 209 -18.70 -18.77 17.56
C ARG A 209 -18.00 -18.75 16.20
N PRO A 210 -18.57 -19.36 15.15
CA PRO A 210 -17.99 -19.30 13.82
C PRO A 210 -17.78 -17.85 13.38
N ARG A 211 -16.59 -17.55 12.87
CA ARG A 211 -16.23 -16.23 12.36
C ARG A 211 -16.29 -16.23 10.82
N PRO A 212 -16.29 -15.05 10.18
CA PRO A 212 -16.24 -14.95 8.73
C PRO A 212 -14.99 -15.61 8.13
N THR A 213 -14.96 -15.71 6.81
CA THR A 213 -13.78 -16.17 6.06
C THR A 213 -12.66 -15.12 6.11
N ALA A 214 -11.40 -15.55 5.95
CA ALA A 214 -10.24 -14.65 5.92
C ALA A 214 -10.39 -13.50 4.91
N HIS A 215 -10.94 -13.78 3.73
CA HIS A 215 -11.21 -12.76 2.69
C HIS A 215 -12.23 -11.71 3.13
N GLN A 216 -13.27 -12.12 3.86
CA GLN A 216 -14.29 -11.19 4.34
C GLN A 216 -13.72 -10.28 5.43
N VAL A 217 -12.93 -10.82 6.35
CA VAL A 217 -12.22 -10.03 7.35
C VAL A 217 -11.22 -9.08 6.70
N TRP A 218 -10.41 -9.56 5.75
CA TRP A 218 -9.48 -8.72 5.01
C TRP A 218 -10.18 -7.50 4.39
N LYS A 219 -11.30 -7.72 3.69
CA LYS A 219 -12.09 -6.62 3.11
C LYS A 219 -12.65 -5.65 4.14
N LEU A 220 -13.07 -6.15 5.30
CA LEU A 220 -13.59 -5.31 6.37
C LEU A 220 -12.48 -4.39 6.92
N LEU A 221 -11.33 -4.97 7.24
CA LEU A 221 -10.20 -4.23 7.81
C LEU A 221 -9.65 -3.20 6.82
N THR A 222 -9.45 -3.58 5.55
CA THR A 222 -8.92 -2.64 4.56
C THR A 222 -9.89 -1.50 4.27
N ALA A 223 -11.20 -1.79 4.17
CA ALA A 223 -12.20 -0.74 4.01
C ALA A 223 -12.23 0.24 5.19
N ALA A 224 -12.14 -0.26 6.43
CA ALA A 224 -12.14 0.58 7.63
C ALA A 224 -10.90 1.49 7.71
N ILE A 225 -9.71 0.96 7.39
CA ILE A 225 -8.49 1.77 7.28
C ILE A 225 -8.61 2.80 6.17
N GLU A 226 -9.10 2.37 4.99
CA GLU A 226 -9.22 3.24 3.83
C GLU A 226 -10.16 4.42 4.06
N ASP A 227 -11.25 4.20 4.78
CA ASP A 227 -12.19 5.24 5.18
C ASP A 227 -11.59 6.17 6.24
N THR A 228 -11.02 5.59 7.31
CA THR A 228 -10.45 6.35 8.44
C THR A 228 -9.29 7.27 8.02
N TYR A 229 -8.41 6.76 7.16
CA TYR A 229 -7.19 7.47 6.75
C TYR A 229 -7.33 8.17 5.39
N GLN A 230 -8.53 8.15 4.80
CA GLN A 230 -8.81 8.75 3.49
C GLN A 230 -7.78 8.34 2.43
N ILE A 231 -7.51 7.03 2.37
CA ILE A 231 -6.43 6.48 1.56
C ILE A 231 -6.71 6.72 0.07
N PHE A 232 -5.68 7.19 -0.63
CA PHE A 232 -5.62 7.26 -2.08
C PHE A 232 -5.03 5.96 -2.65
N ASP A 233 -5.71 5.29 -3.59
CA ASP A 233 -5.14 4.11 -4.26
C ASP A 233 -4.79 4.42 -5.72
N PRO A 234 -3.49 4.44 -6.05
CA PRO A 234 -3.02 4.79 -7.39
C PRO A 234 -3.16 3.68 -8.44
N SER A 235 -3.59 2.49 -8.02
CA SER A 235 -3.69 1.29 -8.87
C SER A 235 -5.11 0.98 -9.36
N TYR A 236 -6.14 1.66 -8.84
CA TYR A 236 -7.53 1.36 -9.21
C TYR A 236 -7.88 1.77 -10.66
N PRO A 237 -8.33 0.84 -11.51
CA PRO A 237 -9.03 1.21 -12.74
C PRO A 237 -10.44 1.76 -12.41
N GLU A 238 -10.91 2.74 -13.20
CA GLU A 238 -12.18 3.50 -13.02
C GLU A 238 -13.44 2.66 -12.68
N TRP A 239 -13.46 1.37 -12.99
CA TRP A 239 -14.60 0.47 -12.74
C TRP A 239 -14.69 -0.03 -11.29
N GLU A 240 -13.60 0.03 -10.50
CA GLU A 240 -13.60 -0.33 -9.08
C GLU A 240 -14.02 0.83 -8.16
N ILE A 241 -13.69 2.07 -8.55
CA ILE A 241 -14.18 3.30 -7.92
C ILE A 241 -15.72 3.33 -7.92
N LYS A 242 -16.35 2.88 -9.02
CA LYS A 242 -17.82 2.74 -9.14
C LYS A 242 -18.40 1.57 -8.34
N ARG A 243 -17.57 0.65 -7.87
CA ARG A 243 -17.96 -0.54 -7.07
C ARG A 243 -17.73 -0.37 -5.57
N ARG A 244 -17.30 0.81 -5.10
CA ARG A 244 -17.36 1.16 -3.67
C ARG A 244 -18.79 0.97 -3.14
N ARG A 245 -19.06 -0.22 -2.60
CA ARG A 245 -20.15 -0.47 -1.68
C ARG A 245 -19.72 0.14 -0.35
N GLY A 246 -20.15 1.38 -0.12
CA GLY A 246 -19.77 2.17 1.05
C GLY A 246 -20.37 3.58 1.06
N THR A 247 -20.82 4.10 -0.10
CA THR A 247 -21.62 5.35 -0.17
C THR A 247 -23.14 5.12 -0.04
N THR A 248 -23.54 3.92 0.38
CA THR A 248 -24.94 3.62 0.73
C THR A 248 -24.97 3.17 2.17
N ASP A 249 -25.68 3.92 3.02
CA ASP A 249 -25.94 3.62 4.43
C ASP A 249 -26.25 2.13 4.59
N ARG A 250 -25.27 1.38 5.11
CA ARG A 250 -25.40 -0.07 5.32
C ARG A 250 -25.50 -0.50 6.77
N TYR A 251 -25.64 0.49 7.65
CA TYR A 251 -26.32 0.30 8.92
C TYR A 251 -27.52 1.23 8.92
N SER A 252 -28.69 0.71 8.59
CA SER A 252 -29.93 1.36 9.00
C SER A 252 -29.84 1.52 10.52
N ASP A 253 -29.91 2.78 10.95
CA ASP A 253 -29.96 3.20 12.35
C ASP A 253 -30.75 2.18 13.18
N ARG A 254 -30.06 1.51 14.10
CA ARG A 254 -30.63 0.46 14.95
C ARG A 254 -31.40 1.08 16.12
N THR A 255 -32.18 2.12 15.84
CA THR A 255 -32.85 2.99 16.82
C THR A 255 -34.35 3.14 16.61
N ASP A 256 -34.94 2.67 15.50
CA ASP A 256 -36.39 2.71 15.29
C ASP A 256 -37.06 1.33 15.33
N ALA A 257 -37.01 0.70 16.52
CA ALA A 257 -37.97 -0.33 16.87
C ALA A 257 -38.91 0.21 17.96
N ARG A 258 -39.96 0.93 17.55
CA ARG A 258 -41.15 1.12 18.39
C ARG A 258 -42.30 0.20 17.92
N PRO A 259 -43.02 -0.44 18.84
CA PRO A 259 -44.00 -1.48 18.53
C PRO A 259 -45.35 -0.86 18.15
N GLY A 260 -45.81 -1.11 16.92
CA GLY A 260 -47.05 -0.57 16.36
C GLY A 260 -48.11 -1.64 16.09
N ARG A 261 -48.83 -2.03 17.15
CA ARG A 261 -50.28 -2.34 17.21
C ARG A 261 -51.00 -2.59 15.87
N ARG A 262 -51.37 -3.84 15.57
CA ARG A 262 -52.43 -4.13 14.58
C ARG A 262 -53.80 -3.95 15.23
N VAL A 263 -54.59 -3.00 14.73
CA VAL A 263 -56.04 -3.01 14.85
C VAL A 263 -56.54 -3.53 13.50
N SER A 264 -57.18 -4.71 13.51
CA SER A 264 -57.97 -5.18 12.38
C SER A 264 -59.41 -4.82 12.66
N THR A 265 -59.98 -4.04 11.76
CA THR A 265 -61.42 -3.91 11.53
C THR A 265 -61.66 -4.46 10.15
N ASP A 266 -62.72 -5.26 10.07
CA ASP A 266 -63.26 -6.04 8.95
C ASP A 266 -62.60 -7.40 8.68
#